data_AF-R9K0Z4-F1
#
_entry.id   AF-R9K0Z4-F1
#
_cell.length_a   1.000
_cell.length_b   1.000
_cell.length_c   1.000
_cell.angle_alpha   90.00
_cell.angle_beta   90.00
_cell.angle_gamma   90.00
#
_symmetry.space_group_name_H-M   'P 1'
#
loop_
_entity.id
_entity.type
_entity.pdbx_description
1 polymer ?
#
loop_
_entity_poly.entity_id
_entity_poly.type
_entity_poly.pdbx_seq_one_letter_code
_entity_poly.pdbx_strand_id
1 'polypeptide(L)' 'MDVSLAIQQMNEEAAQKERISTLLKSIKNLMEKMEWSAEQSMDILSVSENDRKVLSQMFK' A
#
# COMPACT_ATOMS: atom_id res chain seq x y z
N MET A 1 -20.21 3.49 -23.14
CA MET A 1 -19.06 3.26 -22.25
C MET A 1 -18.40 1.98 -22.74
N ASP A 2 -17.14 2.04 -23.14
CA ASP A 2 -16.45 0.87 -23.68
C ASP A 2 -16.24 -0.14 -22.55
N VAL A 3 -16.83 -1.33 -22.68
CA VAL A 3 -16.76 -2.39 -21.66
C VAL A 3 -15.31 -2.80 -21.42
N SER A 4 -14.45 -2.73 -22.43
CA SER A 4 -13.02 -3.03 -22.29
C SER A 4 -12.31 -2.04 -21.36
N LEU A 5 -12.61 -0.74 -21.50
CA LEU A 5 -12.07 0.31 -20.63
C LEU A 5 -12.53 0.15 -19.18
N ALA A 6 -13.81 -0.18 -18.98
CA ALA A 6 -14.35 -0.43 -17.64
C ALA A 6 -13.70 -1.64 -16.96
N ILE A 7 -13.43 -2.72 -17.71
CA ILE A 7 -12.73 -3.91 -17.20
C ILE A 7 -11.27 -3.57 -16.84
N GLN A 8 -10.58 -2.77 -17.67
CA GLN A 8 -9.21 -2.34 -17.38
C GLN A 8 -9.12 -1.52 -16.09
N GLN A 9 -10.01 -0.54 -15.91
CA GLN A 9 -10.06 0.28 -14.70
C GLN A 9 -10.33 -0.57 -13.46
N MET A 10 -11.28 -1.52 -13.53
CA MET A 10 -11.57 -2.42 -12.42
C MET A 10 -10.36 -3.29 -12.05
N ASN A 11 -9.61 -3.78 -13.04
CA ASN A 11 -8.40 -4.56 -12.79
C ASN A 11 -7.28 -3.72 -12.17
N GLU A 12 -7.09 -2.48 -12.63
CA GLU A 12 -6.12 -1.55 -12.05
C GLU A 12 -6.47 -1.22 -10.59
N GLU A 13 -7.74 -0.95 -10.29
CA GLU A 13 -8.19 -0.72 -8.91
C GLU A 13 -7.97 -1.95 -8.01
N ALA A 14 -8.24 -3.15 -8.51
CA ALA A 14 -8.01 -4.38 -7.76
C ALA A 14 -6.52 -4.58 -7.47
N ALA A 15 -5.66 -4.37 -8.47
CA ALA A 15 -4.21 -4.47 -8.32
C ALA A 15 -3.67 -3.42 -7.32
N GLN A 16 -4.19 -2.18 -7.36
CA GLN A 16 -3.83 -1.15 -6.39
C GLN A 16 -4.25 -1.53 -4.96
N LYS A 17 -5.46 -2.05 -4.78
CA LYS A 17 -5.94 -2.51 -3.46
C LYS A 17 -5.09 -3.65 -2.91
N GLU A 18 -4.74 -4.62 -3.75
CA GLU A 18 -3.88 -5.74 -3.38
C GLU A 18 -2.46 -5.28 -2.99
N ARG A 19 -1.89 -4.35 -3.77
CA ARG A 19 -0.57 -3.75 -3.48
C ARG A 19 -0.57 -3.06 -2.11
N ILE A 20 -1.54 -2.18 -1.86
CA ILE A 20 -1.63 -1.45 -0.59
C ILE A 20 -1.85 -2.40 0.59
N SER A 21 -2.73 -3.40 0.44
CA SER A 21 -2.98 -4.41 1.48
C SER A 21 -1.70 -5.19 1.84
N THR A 22 -0.93 -5.58 0.83
CA THR A 22 0.33 -6.31 1.01
C THR A 22 1.39 -5.45 1.71
N LEU A 23 1.56 -4.20 1.28
CA LEU A 23 2.47 -3.25 1.93
C LEU A 23 2.07 -3.00 3.39
N LEU A 24 0.78 -2.78 3.66
CA LEU A 24 0.27 -2.56 5.02
C LEU A 24 0.60 -3.74 5.94
N LYS A 25 0.40 -4.97 5.46
CA LYS A 25 0.73 -6.18 6.22
C LYS A 25 2.22 -6.28 6.52
N SER A 26 3.07 -6.04 5.53
CA SER A 26 4.53 -6.05 5.69
C SER A 26 4.99 -4.97 6.68
N ILE A 27 4.45 -3.76 6.58
CA ILE A 27 4.77 -2.65 7.50
C ILE A 27 4.37 -3.01 8.93
N LYS A 28 3.14 -3.51 9.16
CA LYS A 28 2.70 -3.94 10.49
C LYS A 28 3.61 -5.01 11.08
N ASN A 29 4.02 -5.99 10.27
CA ASN A 29 4.95 -7.03 10.73
C ASN A 29 6.32 -6.45 11.11
N LEU A 30 6.83 -5.46 10.39
CA LEU A 30 8.09 -4.79 10.72
C LEU A 30 7.96 -3.98 12.01
N MET A 31 6.84 -3.25 12.16
CA MET A 31 6.57 -2.49 13.39
C MET A 31 6.51 -3.40 14.62
N GLU A 32 5.85 -4.56 14.50
CA GLU A 32 5.72 -5.51 15.61
C GLU A 32 7.04 -6.21 15.95
N LYS A 33 7.81 -6.63 14.94
CA LYS A 33 8.99 -7.49 15.15
C LYS A 33 10.30 -6.73 15.35
N MET A 34 10.41 -5.54 14.74
CA MET A 34 11.62 -4.72 14.79
C MET A 34 11.45 -3.48 15.67
N GLU A 35 10.25 -3.30 16.26
CA GLU A 35 9.87 -2.10 17.02
C GLU A 35 10.05 -0.79 16.21
N TRP A 36 9.98 -0.88 14.88
CA TRP A 36 10.10 0.27 14.01
C TRP A 36 8.81 1.08 13.97
N SER A 37 8.95 2.37 13.76
CA SER A 37 7.82 3.21 13.36
C SER A 37 7.30 2.80 11.96
N ALA A 38 6.07 3.21 11.66
CA ALA A 38 5.52 3.04 10.32
C ALA A 38 6.37 3.76 9.26
N GLU A 39 6.94 4.93 9.60
CA GLU A 39 7.81 5.70 8.71
C GLU A 39 9.12 4.95 8.40
N GLN A 40 9.83 4.47 9.42
CA GLN A 40 11.04 3.66 9.24
C GLN A 40 10.76 2.39 8.43
N SER A 41 9.63 1.73 8.68
CA SER A 41 9.22 0.54 7.93
C SER A 41 8.96 0.87 6.44
N MET A 42 8.34 2.01 6.15
CA MET A 42 8.11 2.47 4.78
C MET A 42 9.40 2.85 4.06
N ASP A 43 10.39 3.39 4.78
CA ASP A 43 11.73 3.69 4.24
C ASP A 43 12.46 2.41 3.85
N ILE A 44 12.48 1.41 4.74
CA ILE A 44 13.14 0.11 4.48
C ILE A 44 12.51 -0.60 3.28
N LEU A 45 11.18 -0.55 3.15
CA LEU A 45 10.48 -1.15 2.02
C LEU A 45 10.53 -0.29 0.75
N SER A 46 11.19 0.88 0.77
CA SER A 46 11.26 1.83 -0.35
C SER A 46 9.88 2.13 -0.94
N VAL A 47 8.89 2.34 -0.07
CA VAL A 47 7.50 2.59 -0.48
C VAL A 47 7.42 3.90 -1.25
N SER A 48 6.77 3.88 -2.42
CA SER A 48 6.57 5.06 -3.26
C SER A 48 5.87 6.18 -2.49
N GLU A 49 6.15 7.44 -2.83
CA GLU A 49 5.51 8.59 -2.16
C GLU A 49 3.98 8.54 -2.24
N ASN A 50 3.44 8.06 -3.36
CA ASN A 50 1.99 7.96 -3.55
C ASN A 50 1.37 6.95 -2.59
N ASP A 51 1.95 5.75 -2.51
CA ASP A 51 1.46 4.71 -1.60
C ASP A 51 1.72 5.11 -0.13
N ARG A 52 2.81 5.82 0.15
CA ARG A 52 3.13 6.36 1.49
C ARG A 52 2.03 7.28 1.98
N LYS A 53 1.52 8.20 1.16
CA LYS A 53 0.40 9.08 1.54
C LYS A 53 -0.85 8.29 1.94
N VAL A 54 -1.19 7.24 1.19
CA VAL A 54 -2.33 6.36 1.48
C VAL A 54 -2.10 5.60 2.78
N LEU A 55 -0.92 4.97 2.92
CA LEU A 55 -0.57 4.17 4.09
C LEU A 55 -0.48 5.01 5.37
N SER A 56 0.12 6.20 5.31
CA SER A 56 0.19 7.12 6.46
C SER A 56 -1.18 7.52 7.00
N GLN A 57 -2.22 7.59 6.16
CA GLN A 57 -3.59 7.84 6.64
C GLN A 57 -4.18 6.64 7.40
N MET A 58 -3.68 5.42 7.17
CA MET A 58 -4.14 4.19 7.83
C MET A 58 -3.46 3.92 9.17
N PHE A 59 -2.37 4.61 9.48
CA PHE A 59 -1.63 4.50 10.75
C PHE A 59 -1.92 5.65 11.73
N LYS A 60 -2.82 6.57 11.38
CA LYS A 60 -3.28 7.64 12.26
C LYS A 60 -4.21 7.12 13.36
#